data_AF-A0A2N5TJV5-F1
#
_entry.id   AF-A0A2N5TJV5-F1
#
_cell.length_a   1.000
_cell.length_b   1.000
_cell.length_c   1.000
_cell.angle_alpha   90.00
_cell.angle_beta   90.00
_cell.angle_gamma   90.00
#
_symmetry.space_group_name_H-M   'P 1'
#
loop_
_entity.id
_entity.type
_entity.pdbx_description
1 polymer ?
#
loop_
_entity_poly.entity_id
_entity_poly.type
_entity_poly.pdbx_seq_one_letter_code
_entity_poly.pdbx_strand_id
1 'polypeptide(L)'
;MLLPTPHPLLAIVAILALSPSTTTTTTTTTTTTTTTTTTHDHQDPTLLALQRETDRSLLWGTYRPNLYFGLRPRLPHSLMTGMLWFGTQDFQSFARTRHSCEQSDELSGYGFDKHDGRNFASHYLKDQLNNLDLRVQMLKVPGENTVTRPGKISLVNYFGLDGLGSLQIENEEDEEGLDGEVKLSGSTSQLGEFTIRIKDIFDTFNPKLGPANQPATAIVHTDDFGDKLSKTQFLGVQLPAGSIWKAKDSILTAINEFVHPLIEKYSHEDMPDPCLVLSLPNEISYGSNLYALQRMYESSFELDIYFDGDGAPRIDSPALSAGLLAASSAFDQRFKSTFPNIILEYSAEEQAMAKEMLSSIIGGIGYFYGSSIVDRNFAHDYDDDGLLLTGNSEDDDEGTDRKRQPQLTEDRELLTATPSRSFFPRGSIGMRAFTWL
;
A
#
# COMPACT_ATOMS: atom_id res chain seq x y z
N MET A 1 -16.62 10.03 -41.89
CA MET A 1 -15.41 9.51 -41.22
C MET A 1 -15.61 9.68 -39.73
N LEU A 2 -15.54 8.59 -38.96
CA LEU A 2 -15.52 8.67 -37.50
C LEU A 2 -14.07 8.79 -37.06
N LEU A 3 -13.78 9.73 -36.15
CA LEU A 3 -12.50 9.81 -35.47
C LEU A 3 -12.37 8.64 -34.48
N PRO A 4 -11.17 8.05 -34.30
CA PRO A 4 -10.95 7.08 -33.25
C PRO A 4 -11.05 7.76 -31.88
N THR A 5 -11.67 7.08 -30.91
CA THR A 5 -11.71 7.51 -29.52
C THR A 5 -10.33 7.46 -28.89
N PRO A 6 -9.92 8.45 -28.07
CA PRO A 6 -8.73 8.31 -27.24
C PRO A 6 -8.96 7.17 -26.24
N HIS A 7 -8.05 6.21 -26.19
CA HIS A 7 -8.06 5.15 -25.20
C HIS A 7 -7.13 5.50 -24.04
N PRO A 8 -7.42 5.03 -22.81
CA PRO A 8 -6.79 5.54 -21.62
C PRO A 8 -5.42 4.89 -21.35
N LEU A 9 -4.86 5.30 -20.21
CA LEU A 9 -3.44 5.29 -19.93
C LEU A 9 -3.02 4.02 -19.15
N LEU A 10 -1.72 3.85 -18.86
CA LEU A 10 -1.22 2.73 -18.06
C LEU A 10 0.06 3.10 -17.32
N ALA A 11 0.25 2.58 -16.10
CA ALA A 11 1.52 2.65 -15.38
C ALA A 11 1.59 1.59 -14.28
N ILE A 12 2.74 0.92 -14.15
CA ILE A 12 3.00 -0.16 -13.17
C ILE A 12 3.77 0.39 -11.97
N VAL A 13 3.47 -0.13 -10.76
CA VAL A 13 4.10 0.27 -9.48
C VAL A 13 4.19 -0.93 -8.51
N ALA A 14 5.36 -1.05 -7.84
CA ALA A 14 5.70 -1.81 -6.63
C ALA A 14 5.85 -3.37 -6.64
N ILE A 15 7.10 -3.84 -6.78
CA ILE A 15 7.57 -5.14 -6.24
C ILE A 15 7.64 -5.13 -4.71
N LEU A 16 7.56 -6.31 -4.11
CA LEU A 16 8.11 -6.55 -2.77
C LEU A 16 8.82 -7.91 -2.70
N ALA A 17 10.16 -7.90 -2.55
CA ALA A 17 10.95 -9.13 -2.43
C ALA A 17 11.04 -9.58 -0.96
N LEU A 18 10.99 -10.89 -0.70
CA LEU A 18 11.03 -11.46 0.65
C LEU A 18 12.15 -12.48 0.87
N SER A 19 13.10 -12.08 1.72
CA SER A 19 14.26 -12.86 2.13
C SER A 19 13.88 -14.24 2.75
N PRO A 20 14.73 -15.27 2.60
CA PRO A 20 14.66 -16.52 3.34
C PRO A 20 15.57 -16.50 4.58
N SER A 21 15.05 -16.14 5.75
CA SER A 21 15.79 -16.21 7.02
C SER A 21 15.81 -17.64 7.60
N THR A 22 16.69 -18.49 7.08
CA THR A 22 16.99 -19.83 7.66
C THR A 22 18.48 -20.14 7.69
N THR A 23 19.14 -19.74 8.78
CA THR A 23 20.49 -20.20 9.16
C THR A 23 20.50 -21.72 9.31
N THR A 24 20.94 -22.42 8.26
CA THR A 24 20.88 -23.88 8.17
C THR A 24 22.22 -24.49 8.59
N THR A 25 22.42 -24.66 9.90
CA THR A 25 23.62 -25.34 10.43
C THR A 25 23.52 -26.85 10.21
N THR A 26 24.64 -27.47 9.81
CA THR A 26 24.67 -28.76 9.12
C THR A 26 24.33 -29.97 10.00
N THR A 27 23.71 -30.97 9.36
CA THR A 27 23.45 -32.33 9.87
C THR A 27 24.67 -32.99 10.53
N THR A 28 24.45 -33.76 11.61
CA THR A 28 25.30 -34.91 11.94
C THR A 28 24.42 -36.03 12.49
N THR A 29 24.49 -37.21 11.86
CA THR A 29 23.64 -38.36 12.18
C THR A 29 24.32 -39.25 13.21
N THR A 30 23.67 -39.49 14.36
CA THR A 30 24.08 -40.56 15.28
C THR A 30 22.85 -41.30 15.80
N THR A 31 22.75 -42.59 15.51
CA THR A 31 21.64 -43.45 15.94
C THR A 31 21.92 -44.01 17.35
N THR A 32 21.04 -43.77 18.31
CA THR A 32 21.03 -44.52 19.58
C THR A 32 19.60 -44.66 20.09
N THR A 33 19.18 -45.89 20.36
CA THR A 33 17.82 -46.21 20.81
C THR A 33 17.76 -46.27 22.34
N THR A 34 17.02 -45.37 22.98
CA THR A 34 16.68 -45.49 24.41
C THR A 34 15.24 -45.06 24.64
N THR A 35 14.43 -45.93 25.26
CA THR A 35 13.00 -45.69 25.50
C THR A 35 12.79 -45.04 26.86
N THR A 36 12.20 -43.83 26.90
CA THR A 36 11.67 -43.23 28.13
C THR A 36 10.45 -42.38 27.83
N THR A 37 9.40 -42.51 28.64
CA THR A 37 8.11 -41.85 28.45
C THR A 37 8.06 -40.48 29.11
N THR A 38 7.92 -39.43 28.29
CA THR A 38 7.55 -38.08 28.73
C THR A 38 6.46 -37.52 27.82
N THR A 39 5.59 -36.68 28.38
CA THR A 39 4.37 -36.13 27.77
C THR A 39 4.55 -35.58 26.35
N HIS A 40 3.71 -36.04 25.41
CA HIS A 40 3.64 -35.48 24.06
C HIS A 40 3.08 -34.05 24.07
N ASP A 41 3.93 -33.07 23.76
CA ASP A 41 3.54 -31.87 23.01
C ASP A 41 4.37 -31.81 21.72
N HIS A 42 4.22 -32.86 20.90
CA HIS A 42 4.89 -32.99 19.61
C HIS A 42 4.07 -32.28 18.53
N GLN A 43 4.28 -30.98 18.38
CA GLN A 43 3.89 -30.28 17.15
C GLN A 43 4.64 -30.90 15.96
N ASP A 44 3.89 -31.34 14.94
CA ASP A 44 4.46 -32.02 13.78
C ASP A 44 5.45 -31.08 13.06
N PRO A 45 6.72 -31.49 12.81
CA PRO A 45 7.68 -30.66 12.09
C PRO A 45 7.20 -30.27 10.68
N THR A 46 6.33 -31.07 10.07
CA THR A 46 5.67 -30.80 8.77
C THR A 46 4.67 -29.66 8.90
N LEU A 47 3.87 -29.64 9.99
CA LEU A 47 2.92 -28.57 10.28
C LEU A 47 3.65 -27.25 10.58
N LEU A 48 4.73 -27.32 11.37
CA LEU A 48 5.60 -26.18 11.65
C LEU A 48 6.26 -25.62 10.37
N ALA A 49 6.69 -26.47 9.44
CA ALA A 49 7.22 -26.03 8.16
C ALA A 49 6.15 -25.37 7.27
N LEU A 50 4.96 -25.97 7.18
CA LEU A 50 3.83 -25.42 6.42
C LEU A 50 3.33 -24.09 6.99
N GLN A 51 3.32 -23.94 8.32
CA GLN A 51 2.97 -22.69 8.98
C GLN A 51 4.00 -21.61 8.68
N ARG A 52 5.31 -21.89 8.83
CA ARG A 52 6.38 -20.93 8.51
C ARG A 52 6.31 -20.43 7.06
N GLU A 53 6.14 -21.32 6.09
CA GLU A 53 6.04 -20.90 4.68
C GLU A 53 4.72 -20.16 4.39
N THR A 54 3.63 -20.52 5.06
CA THR A 54 2.37 -19.76 4.99
C THR A 54 2.52 -18.36 5.55
N ASP A 55 3.07 -18.23 6.76
CA ASP A 55 3.32 -16.94 7.42
C ASP A 55 4.34 -16.09 6.65
N ARG A 56 5.37 -16.68 6.04
CA ARG A 56 6.31 -15.99 5.14
C ARG A 56 5.59 -15.48 3.88
N SER A 57 4.80 -16.32 3.20
CA SER A 57 4.04 -15.90 2.01
C SER A 57 2.97 -14.83 2.31
N LEU A 58 2.43 -14.82 3.53
CA LEU A 58 1.44 -13.85 4.04
C LEU A 58 2.07 -12.73 4.90
N LEU A 59 3.40 -12.61 4.96
CA LEU A 59 4.05 -11.60 5.78
C LEU A 59 3.74 -10.18 5.31
N TRP A 60 3.45 -10.00 4.02
CA TRP A 60 3.13 -8.73 3.38
C TRP A 60 1.93 -8.85 2.43
N GLY A 61 1.32 -7.71 2.11
CA GLY A 61 0.34 -7.60 1.03
C GLY A 61 -0.24 -6.20 0.95
N THR A 62 -1.29 -6.06 0.15
CA THR A 62 -2.14 -4.84 0.05
C THR A 62 -3.03 -4.67 1.28
N TYR A 63 -2.50 -4.96 2.47
CA TYR A 63 -3.23 -5.07 3.74
C TYR A 63 -3.68 -3.72 4.32
N ARG A 64 -3.81 -2.69 3.46
CA ARG A 64 -4.34 -1.35 3.73
C ARG A 64 -5.57 -1.08 2.83
N PRO A 65 -6.66 -1.87 2.94
CA PRO A 65 -7.78 -1.85 1.98
C PRO A 65 -8.52 -0.49 1.92
N ASN A 66 -8.36 0.36 2.93
CA ASN A 66 -8.89 1.73 2.99
C ASN A 66 -8.22 2.70 2.00
N LEU A 67 -7.02 2.37 1.48
CA LEU A 67 -6.33 3.15 0.45
C LEU A 67 -6.59 2.57 -0.93
N TYR A 68 -6.52 3.41 -1.96
CA TYR A 68 -6.52 2.94 -3.35
C TYR A 68 -5.33 2.01 -3.61
N PHE A 69 -4.14 2.38 -3.14
CA PHE A 69 -3.02 1.45 -3.01
C PHE A 69 -2.15 1.77 -1.78
N GLY A 70 -1.66 0.71 -1.13
CA GLY A 70 -0.70 0.78 -0.04
C GLY A 70 -0.38 -0.60 0.51
N LEU A 71 0.89 -0.85 0.82
CA LEU A 71 1.37 -2.10 1.37
C LEU A 71 1.66 -1.94 2.86
N ARG A 72 1.57 -3.05 3.60
CA ARG A 72 2.15 -3.19 4.93
C ARG A 72 2.46 -4.66 5.21
N PRO A 73 3.38 -4.96 6.13
CA PRO A 73 3.49 -6.30 6.66
C PRO A 73 2.36 -6.60 7.66
N ARG A 74 2.14 -7.89 7.90
CA ARG A 74 1.31 -8.44 8.98
C ARG A 74 2.06 -8.38 10.32
N LEU A 75 2.54 -7.18 10.65
CA LEU A 75 3.34 -6.85 11.83
C LEU A 75 2.87 -5.53 12.49
N PRO A 76 2.86 -5.46 13.83
CA PRO A 76 2.55 -4.23 14.57
C PRO A 76 3.71 -3.23 14.48
N HIS A 77 3.42 -1.93 14.49
CA HIS A 77 4.42 -0.84 14.48
C HIS A 77 5.57 -1.05 13.48
N SER A 78 5.21 -1.19 12.20
CA SER A 78 6.13 -1.61 11.14
C SER A 78 6.05 -0.66 9.93
N LEU A 79 6.79 -0.96 8.86
CA LEU A 79 6.80 -0.13 7.65
C LEU A 79 5.43 -0.13 6.95
N MET A 80 4.88 1.05 6.71
CA MET A 80 3.63 1.27 5.95
C MET A 80 3.95 2.07 4.69
N THR A 81 3.48 1.59 3.53
CA THR A 81 3.61 2.31 2.26
C THR A 81 2.25 2.76 1.75
N GLY A 82 2.23 3.81 0.95
CA GLY A 82 1.01 4.26 0.26
C GLY A 82 1.32 5.17 -0.91
N MET A 83 0.30 5.40 -1.72
CA MET A 83 0.37 6.16 -2.96
C MET A 83 -0.68 7.27 -2.94
N LEU A 84 -0.30 8.47 -3.39
CA LEU A 84 -1.19 9.59 -3.66
C LEU A 84 -0.98 10.07 -5.09
N TRP A 85 -2.00 10.66 -5.68
CA TRP A 85 -1.87 11.37 -6.95
C TRP A 85 -2.86 12.53 -7.05
N PHE A 86 -2.52 13.49 -7.88
CA PHE A 86 -3.37 14.60 -8.28
C PHE A 86 -3.02 15.04 -9.70
N GLY A 87 -3.93 15.76 -10.34
CA GLY A 87 -3.67 16.40 -11.63
C GLY A 87 -2.95 17.73 -11.46
N THR A 88 -2.03 18.03 -12.38
CA THR A 88 -1.29 19.31 -12.44
C THR A 88 -1.79 20.22 -13.55
N GLN A 89 -2.95 19.91 -14.14
CA GLN A 89 -3.60 20.74 -15.17
C GLN A 89 -4.18 22.06 -14.61
N ASP A 90 -4.44 22.12 -13.30
CA ASP A 90 -4.98 23.29 -12.60
C ASP A 90 -4.74 23.19 -11.08
N PHE A 91 -4.87 24.30 -10.35
CA PHE A 91 -4.66 24.35 -8.89
C PHE A 91 -5.79 23.74 -8.05
N GLN A 92 -7.02 23.62 -8.57
CA GLN A 92 -8.14 23.01 -7.86
C GLN A 92 -8.02 21.48 -7.82
N SER A 93 -7.39 20.87 -8.84
CA SER A 93 -7.11 19.43 -8.89
C SER A 93 -6.25 18.93 -7.72
N PHE A 94 -5.43 19.80 -7.10
CA PHE A 94 -4.72 19.50 -5.85
C PHE A 94 -5.67 19.20 -4.68
N ALA A 95 -6.78 19.96 -4.56
CA ALA A 95 -7.79 19.73 -3.53
C ALA A 95 -8.55 18.40 -3.73
N ARG A 96 -8.48 17.79 -4.92
CA ARG A 96 -8.99 16.45 -5.23
C ARG A 96 -7.89 15.36 -5.22
N THR A 97 -6.83 15.54 -4.41
CA THR A 97 -5.78 14.52 -4.22
C THR A 97 -6.34 13.19 -3.70
N ARG A 98 -6.11 12.12 -4.47
CA ARG A 98 -6.59 10.76 -4.19
C ARG A 98 -5.64 10.05 -3.22
N HIS A 99 -6.19 9.21 -2.32
CA HIS A 99 -5.39 8.41 -1.38
C HIS A 99 -6.23 7.29 -0.73
N SER A 100 -7.19 7.67 0.10
CA SER A 100 -8.23 6.79 0.63
C SER A 100 -9.32 6.52 -0.41
N CYS A 101 -10.01 5.38 -0.29
CA CYS A 101 -11.05 4.97 -1.23
C CYS A 101 -12.38 5.74 -1.04
N GLU A 102 -12.40 7.04 -1.31
CA GLU A 102 -13.62 7.84 -1.14
C GLU A 102 -14.62 7.63 -2.28
N GLN A 103 -15.93 7.70 -1.99
CA GLN A 103 -16.96 7.71 -3.04
C GLN A 103 -17.06 9.09 -3.72
N SER A 104 -16.75 10.17 -3.01
CA SER A 104 -16.71 11.55 -3.52
C SER A 104 -15.56 11.83 -4.49
N ASP A 105 -14.65 10.87 -4.68
CA ASP A 105 -13.59 10.98 -5.68
C ASP A 105 -14.09 10.75 -7.12
N GLU A 106 -15.28 10.15 -7.28
CA GLU A 106 -15.98 9.98 -8.57
C GLU A 106 -15.18 9.19 -9.63
N LEU A 107 -14.28 8.30 -9.18
CA LEU A 107 -13.52 7.41 -10.06
C LEU A 107 -14.47 6.52 -10.89
N SER A 108 -14.20 6.43 -12.19
CA SER A 108 -15.00 5.68 -13.17
C SER A 108 -14.90 4.17 -13.00
N GLY A 109 -13.95 3.71 -12.19
CA GLY A 109 -13.81 2.32 -11.76
C GLY A 109 -12.46 2.09 -11.09
N TYR A 110 -12.46 1.38 -9.97
CA TYR A 110 -11.23 0.87 -9.35
C TYR A 110 -11.48 -0.51 -8.76
N GLY A 111 -10.48 -1.39 -8.83
CA GLY A 111 -10.65 -2.79 -8.46
C GLY A 111 -9.42 -3.63 -8.76
N PHE A 112 -9.39 -4.85 -8.23
CA PHE A 112 -8.36 -5.82 -8.59
C PHE A 112 -8.92 -6.76 -9.64
N ASP A 113 -8.29 -6.86 -10.81
CA ASP A 113 -8.70 -7.79 -11.87
C ASP A 113 -8.05 -9.18 -11.72
N LYS A 114 -6.87 -9.21 -11.08
CA LYS A 114 -6.19 -10.45 -10.64
C LYS A 114 -5.54 -10.24 -9.28
N HIS A 115 -5.83 -11.08 -8.30
CA HIS A 115 -5.17 -11.07 -6.99
C HIS A 115 -5.15 -12.48 -6.39
N ASP A 116 -3.97 -13.05 -6.14
CA ASP A 116 -3.84 -14.45 -5.67
C ASP A 116 -3.87 -14.61 -4.14
N GLY A 117 -3.66 -13.50 -3.43
CA GLY A 117 -3.67 -13.37 -1.97
C GLY A 117 -2.30 -13.58 -1.31
N ARG A 118 -1.26 -13.87 -2.11
CA ARG A 118 0.10 -14.17 -1.65
C ARG A 118 1.13 -13.43 -2.50
N ASN A 119 1.33 -13.81 -3.75
CA ASN A 119 2.49 -13.42 -4.55
C ASN A 119 2.19 -12.37 -5.64
N PHE A 120 0.93 -12.17 -6.03
CA PHE A 120 0.59 -11.31 -7.17
C PHE A 120 -0.74 -10.57 -6.99
N ALA A 121 -0.71 -9.27 -7.26
CA ALA A 121 -1.90 -8.43 -7.35
C ALA A 121 -1.80 -7.51 -8.56
N SER A 122 -2.95 -7.19 -9.15
CA SER A 122 -3.10 -6.37 -10.33
C SER A 122 -4.34 -5.50 -10.13
N HIS A 123 -4.13 -4.19 -10.03
CA HIS A 123 -5.12 -3.20 -9.61
C HIS A 123 -5.27 -2.15 -10.70
N TYR A 124 -6.50 -1.82 -11.09
CA TYR A 124 -6.79 -0.73 -12.03
C TYR A 124 -7.45 0.45 -11.30
N LEU A 125 -7.19 1.66 -11.80
CA LEU A 125 -7.60 2.93 -11.21
C LEU A 125 -7.94 3.92 -12.33
N LYS A 126 -9.24 4.12 -12.60
CA LYS A 126 -9.73 4.99 -13.68
C LYS A 126 -10.25 6.31 -13.12
N ASP A 127 -9.45 7.36 -13.27
CA ASP A 127 -9.71 8.71 -12.78
C ASP A 127 -9.90 9.67 -13.97
N GLN A 128 -11.12 9.69 -14.53
CA GLN A 128 -11.47 10.53 -15.69
C GLN A 128 -11.20 12.02 -15.47
N LEU A 129 -11.28 12.51 -14.22
CA LEU A 129 -11.04 13.91 -13.87
C LEU A 129 -9.57 14.31 -14.07
N ASN A 130 -8.65 13.38 -13.79
CA ASN A 130 -7.22 13.53 -14.06
C ASN A 130 -6.80 12.88 -15.40
N ASN A 131 -7.76 12.49 -16.25
CA ASN A 131 -7.57 11.75 -17.50
C ASN A 131 -6.70 10.48 -17.36
N LEU A 132 -6.72 9.83 -16.19
CA LEU A 132 -5.82 8.72 -15.85
C LEU A 132 -6.53 7.36 -15.94
N ASP A 133 -5.82 6.36 -16.47
CA ASP A 133 -5.99 4.97 -16.07
C ASP A 133 -4.61 4.47 -15.59
N LEU A 134 -4.58 3.84 -14.43
CA LEU A 134 -3.37 3.53 -13.65
C LEU A 134 -3.44 2.07 -13.21
N ARG A 135 -2.32 1.35 -13.32
CA ARG A 135 -2.27 -0.12 -13.31
C ARG A 135 -1.25 -0.63 -12.31
N VAL A 136 -1.47 -0.36 -11.03
CA VAL A 136 -0.57 -0.81 -9.97
C VAL A 136 -0.52 -2.34 -9.94
N GLN A 137 0.67 -2.95 -10.01
CA GLN A 137 0.81 -4.41 -10.01
C GLN A 137 1.90 -4.84 -9.02
N MET A 138 1.48 -5.57 -7.99
CA MET A 138 2.37 -6.11 -6.97
C MET A 138 2.88 -7.49 -7.36
N LEU A 139 4.18 -7.71 -7.20
CA LEU A 139 4.80 -9.03 -7.33
C LEU A 139 5.74 -9.33 -6.15
N LYS A 140 5.62 -10.55 -5.61
CA LYS A 140 6.65 -11.21 -4.82
C LYS A 140 7.34 -12.26 -5.70
N VAL A 141 8.53 -11.92 -6.16
CA VAL A 141 9.22 -12.57 -7.30
C VAL A 141 9.92 -13.87 -6.86
N PRO A 142 9.99 -14.92 -7.71
CA PRO A 142 10.76 -14.94 -8.98
C PRO A 142 9.94 -14.83 -10.32
N GLY A 143 10.58 -14.57 -11.49
CA GLY A 143 9.99 -14.13 -12.80
C GLY A 143 9.36 -15.19 -13.77
N GLU A 144 8.98 -14.98 -15.07
CA GLU A 144 9.10 -13.90 -16.11
C GLU A 144 7.71 -13.35 -16.62
N ASN A 145 7.36 -12.61 -17.70
CA ASN A 145 7.93 -11.74 -18.79
C ASN A 145 7.05 -10.42 -18.90
N THR A 146 7.27 -9.48 -19.82
CA THR A 146 6.98 -7.99 -19.77
C THR A 146 5.64 -7.45 -20.42
N VAL A 147 5.24 -6.15 -20.24
CA VAL A 147 4.64 -5.15 -21.24
C VAL A 147 3.86 -3.91 -20.66
N THR A 148 4.01 -2.69 -21.25
CA THR A 148 3.34 -1.39 -20.86
C THR A 148 2.92 -0.42 -22.01
N ARG A 149 2.22 0.72 -21.67
CA ARG A 149 1.63 1.78 -22.56
C ARG A 149 1.45 3.17 -21.81
N PRO A 150 1.06 4.32 -22.44
CA PRO A 150 1.46 5.69 -22.01
C PRO A 150 0.49 6.53 -21.11
N GLY A 151 0.94 7.64 -20.44
CA GLY A 151 0.11 8.68 -19.75
C GLY A 151 0.80 9.79 -18.88
N LYS A 152 0.16 10.96 -18.59
CA LYS A 152 0.67 12.09 -17.74
C LYS A 152 0.14 12.05 -16.28
N ILE A 153 0.90 12.44 -15.24
CA ILE A 153 0.42 12.62 -13.83
C ILE A 153 1.44 13.28 -12.84
N SER A 154 0.97 13.79 -11.67
CA SER A 154 1.79 13.93 -10.44
C SER A 154 1.59 12.72 -9.52
N LEU A 155 2.65 11.95 -9.28
CA LEU A 155 2.61 10.73 -8.46
C LEU A 155 3.47 10.89 -7.20
N VAL A 156 2.89 10.70 -6.02
CA VAL A 156 3.59 10.72 -4.72
C VAL A 156 3.54 9.33 -4.09
N ASN A 157 4.71 8.74 -3.83
CA ASN A 157 4.85 7.50 -3.07
C ASN A 157 5.44 7.81 -1.69
N TYR A 158 4.91 7.18 -0.64
CA TYR A 158 5.39 7.43 0.72
C TYR A 158 5.65 6.14 1.50
N PHE A 159 6.61 6.26 2.42
CA PHE A 159 7.17 5.18 3.23
C PHE A 159 7.28 5.68 4.67
N GLY A 160 6.47 5.12 5.57
CA GLY A 160 6.39 5.54 6.96
C GLY A 160 6.68 4.40 7.92
N LEU A 161 7.65 4.59 8.82
CA LEU A 161 8.01 3.64 9.87
C LEU A 161 7.32 4.03 11.19
N ASP A 162 6.40 3.18 11.66
CA ASP A 162 5.58 3.46 12.85
C ASP A 162 6.23 3.02 14.18
N GLY A 163 7.26 2.17 14.13
CA GLY A 163 7.92 1.56 15.29
C GLY A 163 9.42 1.81 15.39
N LEU A 164 10.06 1.05 16.29
CA LEU A 164 11.49 1.18 16.57
C LEU A 164 12.36 0.67 15.42
N GLY A 165 13.19 1.58 14.89
CA GLY A 165 14.14 1.32 13.82
C GLY A 165 14.70 2.62 13.25
N SER A 166 15.32 2.52 12.08
CA SER A 166 15.73 3.65 11.26
C SER A 166 15.16 3.54 9.85
N LEU A 167 15.00 4.70 9.20
CA LEU A 167 14.70 4.84 7.78
C LEU A 167 15.36 6.15 7.33
N GLN A 168 16.19 6.12 6.29
CA GLN A 168 16.98 7.25 5.81
C GLN A 168 17.14 7.19 4.28
N ILE A 169 17.23 8.34 3.62
CA ILE A 169 17.61 8.43 2.20
C ILE A 169 19.14 8.29 2.09
N GLU A 170 19.63 7.55 1.08
CA GLU A 170 21.08 7.38 0.82
C GLU A 170 21.62 8.37 -0.23
N ASN A 171 20.74 9.01 -1.00
CA ASN A 171 21.11 10.01 -2.00
C ASN A 171 21.57 11.31 -1.32
N GLU A 172 22.49 12.04 -1.97
CA GLU A 172 22.88 13.39 -1.53
C GLU A 172 21.68 14.35 -1.71
N GLU A 173 21.44 15.21 -0.72
CA GLU A 173 20.33 16.18 -0.72
C GLU A 173 20.64 17.35 -1.67
N ASP A 174 19.67 17.72 -2.51
CA ASP A 174 19.75 18.76 -3.54
C ASP A 174 18.45 19.59 -3.50
N GLU A 175 18.57 20.92 -3.49
CA GLU A 175 17.45 21.87 -3.47
C GLU A 175 16.53 21.72 -4.70
N GLU A 176 17.05 21.24 -5.84
CA GLU A 176 16.28 20.92 -7.04
C GLU A 176 15.71 19.49 -7.05
N GLY A 177 16.10 18.62 -6.12
CA GLY A 177 15.62 17.23 -5.98
C GLY A 177 16.63 16.15 -6.41
N LEU A 178 16.28 14.89 -6.15
CA LEU A 178 17.18 13.74 -6.32
C LEU A 178 17.17 13.20 -7.76
N ASP A 179 18.33 13.20 -8.43
CA ASP A 179 18.54 12.56 -9.73
C ASP A 179 18.66 11.01 -9.62
N GLY A 180 18.33 10.31 -10.70
CA GLY A 180 18.60 8.88 -10.89
C GLY A 180 17.71 7.92 -10.09
N GLU A 181 18.34 6.89 -9.51
CA GLU A 181 17.70 5.88 -8.64
C GLU A 181 17.70 6.38 -7.19
N VAL A 182 16.52 6.55 -6.60
CA VAL A 182 16.38 6.97 -5.20
C VAL A 182 16.38 5.75 -4.28
N LYS A 183 17.13 5.84 -3.18
CA LYS A 183 17.38 4.75 -2.23
C LYS A 183 17.02 5.18 -0.82
N LEU A 184 16.15 4.41 -0.18
CA LEU A 184 15.87 4.53 1.25
C LEU A 184 16.33 3.25 1.94
N SER A 185 17.38 3.33 2.75
CA SER A 185 17.80 2.23 3.61
C SER A 185 17.16 2.35 4.99
N GLY A 186 16.73 1.21 5.53
CA GLY A 186 16.08 1.14 6.83
C GLY A 186 16.44 -0.14 7.56
N SER A 187 16.29 -0.10 8.88
CA SER A 187 16.59 -1.24 9.76
C SER A 187 15.57 -1.31 10.88
N THR A 188 15.00 -2.50 11.11
CA THR A 188 14.04 -2.76 12.19
C THR A 188 14.29 -4.13 12.80
N SER A 189 13.91 -4.31 14.06
CA SER A 189 14.00 -5.62 14.74
C SER A 189 13.09 -6.70 14.17
N GLN A 190 12.14 -6.35 13.30
CA GLN A 190 11.15 -7.27 12.72
C GLN A 190 11.45 -7.64 11.25
N LEU A 191 11.88 -6.68 10.43
CA LEU A 191 12.16 -6.88 9.00
C LEU A 191 13.65 -7.11 8.72
N GLY A 192 14.53 -6.87 9.71
CA GLY A 192 15.97 -6.77 9.50
C GLY A 192 16.35 -5.45 8.84
N GLU A 193 17.50 -5.45 8.16
CA GLU A 193 17.91 -4.38 7.26
C GLU A 193 17.20 -4.54 5.90
N PHE A 194 16.90 -3.43 5.24
CA PHE A 194 16.29 -3.40 3.92
C PHE A 194 16.64 -2.11 3.17
N THR A 195 16.64 -2.18 1.83
CA THR A 195 16.73 -1.01 0.96
C THR A 195 15.49 -0.96 0.07
N ILE A 196 14.77 0.15 0.12
CA ILE A 196 13.74 0.51 -0.87
C ILE A 196 14.46 1.23 -2.02
N ARG A 197 14.30 0.76 -3.25
CA ARG A 197 14.87 1.40 -4.45
C ARG A 197 13.75 1.85 -5.38
N ILE A 198 13.86 3.06 -5.90
CA ILE A 198 12.83 3.69 -6.72
C ILE A 198 13.50 4.18 -7.99
N LYS A 199 13.05 3.66 -9.13
CA LYS A 199 13.77 3.74 -10.40
C LYS A 199 12.81 3.91 -11.57
N ASP A 200 13.06 4.95 -12.37
CA ASP A 200 12.41 5.11 -13.66
C ASP A 200 13.00 4.14 -14.68
N ILE A 201 12.14 3.63 -15.57
CA ILE A 201 12.60 2.79 -16.67
C ILE A 201 13.23 3.68 -17.76
N PHE A 202 14.42 3.27 -18.22
CA PHE A 202 15.11 3.85 -19.36
C PHE A 202 14.80 3.03 -20.61
N ASP A 203 14.71 3.67 -21.78
CA ASP A 203 14.49 2.96 -23.04
C ASP A 203 15.65 1.99 -23.33
N THR A 204 15.35 0.69 -23.22
CA THR A 204 16.33 -0.39 -23.40
C THR A 204 16.81 -0.52 -24.85
N PHE A 205 16.11 0.07 -25.81
CA PHE A 205 16.54 0.13 -27.21
C PHE A 205 17.41 1.35 -27.52
N ASN A 206 17.36 2.42 -26.72
CA ASN A 206 18.12 3.64 -26.98
C ASN A 206 18.56 4.38 -25.70
N PRO A 207 19.58 3.87 -24.97
CA PRO A 207 20.08 4.48 -23.73
C PRO A 207 20.79 5.84 -23.91
N LYS A 208 20.64 6.50 -25.07
CA LYS A 208 21.02 7.89 -25.34
C LYS A 208 19.84 8.86 -25.35
N LEU A 209 18.60 8.38 -25.23
CA LEU A 209 17.39 9.21 -25.28
C LEU A 209 16.94 9.74 -23.91
N GLY A 210 17.56 9.27 -22.82
CA GLY A 210 17.13 9.56 -21.45
C GLY A 210 16.23 8.47 -20.86
N PRO A 211 15.51 8.74 -19.74
CA PRO A 211 14.45 7.86 -19.26
C PRO A 211 13.33 7.71 -20.32
N ALA A 212 12.61 6.60 -20.29
CA ALA A 212 11.41 6.42 -21.11
C ALA A 212 10.23 7.26 -20.58
N ASN A 213 10.26 7.58 -19.29
CA ASN A 213 9.37 8.53 -18.63
C ASN A 213 9.76 9.95 -19.05
N GLN A 214 8.85 10.73 -19.63
CA GLN A 214 9.11 12.15 -19.87
C GLN A 214 8.74 12.95 -18.60
N PRO A 215 9.51 13.98 -18.21
CA PRO A 215 9.11 14.89 -17.14
C PRO A 215 7.95 15.78 -17.61
N ALA A 216 7.09 16.20 -16.69
CA ALA A 216 6.04 17.18 -16.98
C ALA A 216 6.64 18.46 -17.58
N THR A 217 6.01 19.02 -18.62
CA THR A 217 6.45 20.30 -19.20
C THR A 217 5.82 21.49 -18.48
N ALA A 218 6.62 22.49 -18.10
CA ALA A 218 6.17 23.84 -17.76
C ALA A 218 6.54 24.85 -18.86
N ILE A 219 5.78 25.93 -18.95
CA ILE A 219 5.91 27.03 -19.91
C ILE A 219 6.09 28.38 -19.17
N VAL A 220 5.48 28.53 -17.99
CA VAL A 220 5.43 29.78 -17.22
C VAL A 220 6.43 29.74 -16.06
N HIS A 221 7.35 30.71 -16.03
CA HIS A 221 8.44 30.88 -15.05
C HIS A 221 9.38 29.68 -14.90
N THR A 222 9.51 28.81 -15.91
CA THR A 222 10.37 27.60 -15.87
C THR A 222 11.83 27.91 -15.50
N ASP A 223 12.39 29.02 -15.98
CA ASP A 223 13.77 29.45 -15.69
C ASP A 223 14.05 29.67 -14.18
N ASP A 224 13.03 30.00 -13.39
CA ASP A 224 13.13 30.26 -11.94
C ASP A 224 13.15 28.98 -11.08
N PHE A 225 12.94 27.80 -11.70
CA PHE A 225 12.83 26.50 -11.00
C PHE A 225 13.82 25.44 -11.51
N GLY A 226 14.69 25.77 -12.48
CA GLY A 226 15.76 24.89 -12.96
C GLY A 226 15.28 23.51 -13.42
N ASP A 227 16.07 22.47 -13.13
CA ASP A 227 15.79 21.10 -13.57
C ASP A 227 14.78 20.35 -12.67
N LYS A 228 14.05 21.04 -11.77
CA LYS A 228 13.17 20.45 -10.74
C LYS A 228 12.13 19.47 -11.29
N LEU A 229 11.62 19.67 -12.51
CA LEU A 229 10.65 18.74 -13.13
C LEU A 229 11.27 17.41 -13.60
N SER A 230 12.59 17.34 -13.78
CA SER A 230 13.32 16.11 -14.15
C SER A 230 13.78 15.29 -12.94
N LYS A 231 13.92 15.93 -11.78
CA LYS A 231 14.44 15.37 -10.52
C LYS A 231 13.32 14.84 -9.63
N THR A 232 13.64 13.91 -8.72
CA THR A 232 12.70 13.40 -7.71
C THR A 232 12.53 14.42 -6.59
N GLN A 233 11.32 14.91 -6.39
CA GLN A 233 11.03 15.85 -5.31
C GLN A 233 10.79 15.06 -4.02
N PHE A 234 11.32 15.52 -2.88
CA PHE A 234 11.35 14.74 -1.65
C PHE A 234 10.93 15.53 -0.41
N LEU A 235 10.51 14.78 0.61
CA LEU A 235 10.11 15.29 1.91
C LEU A 235 10.39 14.24 2.99
N GLY A 236 11.13 14.61 4.02
CA GLY A 236 11.25 13.86 5.27
C GLY A 236 10.56 14.59 6.41
N VAL A 237 9.62 13.93 7.09
CA VAL A 237 8.89 14.48 8.26
C VAL A 237 8.96 13.50 9.44
N GLN A 238 9.08 14.04 10.65
CA GLN A 238 8.90 13.26 11.89
C GLN A 238 7.42 13.30 12.31
N LEU A 239 6.78 12.13 12.37
CA LEU A 239 5.43 11.94 12.91
C LEU A 239 5.46 11.13 14.22
N PRO A 240 4.59 11.45 15.19
CA PRO A 240 4.43 10.62 16.38
C PRO A 240 4.05 9.18 16.05
N ALA A 241 4.48 8.23 16.89
CA ALA A 241 4.07 6.82 16.78
C ALA A 241 2.53 6.70 16.73
N GLY A 242 2.03 5.77 15.91
CA GLY A 242 0.60 5.61 15.64
C GLY A 242 0.00 6.68 14.70
N SER A 243 0.78 7.63 14.17
CA SER A 243 0.29 8.72 13.31
C SER A 243 0.65 8.59 11.82
N ILE A 244 1.40 7.55 11.40
CA ILE A 244 1.79 7.33 9.98
C ILE A 244 0.59 7.25 9.01
N TRP A 245 -0.61 6.93 9.50
CA TRP A 245 -1.82 6.96 8.68
C TRP A 245 -2.20 8.37 8.18
N LYS A 246 -1.78 9.44 8.88
CA LYS A 246 -1.99 10.85 8.51
C LYS A 246 -1.04 11.38 7.44
N ALA A 247 -0.24 10.52 6.82
CA ALA A 247 0.76 10.93 5.82
C ALA A 247 0.20 11.82 4.70
N LYS A 248 -1.05 11.62 4.26
CA LYS A 248 -1.73 12.53 3.33
C LYS A 248 -1.73 13.97 3.83
N ASP A 249 -2.22 14.18 5.04
CA ASP A 249 -2.40 15.50 5.63
C ASP A 249 -1.04 16.19 5.77
N SER A 250 -0.02 15.48 6.27
CA SER A 250 1.34 16.01 6.42
C SER A 250 2.03 16.34 5.09
N ILE A 251 1.85 15.51 4.05
CA ILE A 251 2.37 15.77 2.70
C ILE A 251 1.68 16.98 2.08
N LEU A 252 0.35 17.09 2.21
CA LEU A 252 -0.40 18.21 1.68
C LEU A 252 -0.08 19.51 2.44
N THR A 253 0.12 19.47 3.76
CA THR A 253 0.60 20.63 4.54
C THR A 253 1.94 21.12 4.02
N ALA A 254 2.94 20.25 3.87
CA ALA A 254 4.26 20.63 3.38
C ALA A 254 4.24 21.24 1.97
N ILE A 255 3.40 20.73 1.06
CA ILE A 255 3.21 21.33 -0.26
C ILE A 255 2.55 22.72 -0.15
N ASN A 256 1.53 22.90 0.69
CA ASN A 256 0.93 24.23 0.91
C ASN A 256 1.94 25.22 1.51
N GLU A 257 2.76 24.78 2.48
CA GLU A 257 3.80 25.60 3.11
C GLU A 257 4.90 26.01 2.10
N PHE A 258 5.26 25.15 1.15
CA PHE A 258 6.12 25.49 0.01
C PHE A 258 5.45 26.46 -0.99
N VAL A 259 4.15 26.29 -1.25
CA VAL A 259 3.37 27.14 -2.17
C VAL A 259 3.18 28.56 -1.62
N HIS A 260 3.01 28.74 -0.30
CA HIS A 260 2.70 30.03 0.32
C HIS A 260 3.68 31.18 -0.02
N PRO A 261 5.02 31.06 0.15
CA PRO A 261 5.96 32.13 -0.23
C PRO A 261 6.01 32.36 -1.75
N LEU A 262 5.66 31.36 -2.57
CA LEU A 262 5.56 31.53 -4.01
C LEU A 262 4.36 32.40 -4.40
N ILE A 263 3.26 32.39 -3.64
CA ILE A 263 2.12 33.31 -3.83
C ILE A 263 2.49 34.76 -3.45
N GLU A 264 3.45 34.97 -2.54
CA GLU A 264 3.99 36.31 -2.25
C GLU A 264 5.00 36.78 -3.32
N LYS A 265 5.76 35.86 -3.92
CA LYS A 265 6.70 36.16 -5.02
C LYS A 265 5.99 36.42 -6.36
N TYR A 266 5.00 35.60 -6.70
CA TYR A 266 4.27 35.64 -7.97
C TYR A 266 2.82 36.03 -7.74
N SER A 267 2.36 37.09 -8.41
CA SER A 267 0.96 37.54 -8.29
C SER A 267 -0.02 36.49 -8.81
N HIS A 268 -1.26 36.49 -8.31
CA HIS A 268 -2.33 35.56 -8.74
C HIS A 268 -2.61 35.54 -10.26
N GLU A 269 -2.24 36.58 -11.00
CA GLU A 269 -2.42 36.67 -12.47
C GLU A 269 -1.20 36.16 -13.26
N ASP A 270 -0.07 35.89 -12.60
CA ASP A 270 1.24 35.53 -13.17
C ASP A 270 1.92 34.40 -12.37
N MET A 271 1.12 33.42 -11.94
CA MET A 271 1.60 32.29 -11.12
C MET A 271 2.26 31.21 -12.01
N PRO A 272 3.39 30.61 -11.60
CA PRO A 272 4.04 29.52 -12.35
C PRO A 272 3.13 28.30 -12.52
N ASP A 273 3.42 27.44 -13.50
CA ASP A 273 2.58 26.27 -13.78
C ASP A 273 2.39 25.36 -12.56
N PRO A 274 1.22 24.72 -12.36
CA PRO A 274 0.95 23.93 -11.16
C PRO A 274 1.91 22.76 -10.94
N CYS A 275 2.54 22.23 -11.99
CA CYS A 275 3.59 21.21 -11.88
C CYS A 275 4.89 21.71 -11.23
N LEU A 276 5.20 23.01 -11.30
CA LEU A 276 6.32 23.62 -10.58
C LEU A 276 5.96 23.89 -9.12
N VAL A 277 4.81 24.54 -8.91
CA VAL A 277 4.44 25.08 -7.59
C VAL A 277 3.93 23.98 -6.64
N LEU A 278 3.16 22.99 -7.13
CA LEU A 278 2.63 21.88 -6.31
C LEU A 278 3.65 20.75 -6.12
N SER A 279 4.90 21.12 -5.84
CA SER A 279 6.01 20.19 -5.60
C SER A 279 6.38 20.10 -4.11
N LEU A 280 7.01 19.00 -3.71
CA LEU A 280 7.62 18.86 -2.38
C LEU A 280 8.79 19.87 -2.19
N PRO A 281 9.10 20.25 -0.94
CA PRO A 281 10.09 21.29 -0.63
C PRO A 281 11.56 20.83 -0.70
N ASN A 282 11.86 19.53 -0.82
CA ASN A 282 13.22 18.96 -0.77
C ASN A 282 13.91 19.11 0.60
N GLU A 283 13.12 19.03 1.69
CA GLU A 283 13.61 19.11 3.07
C GLU A 283 13.47 17.77 3.81
N ILE A 284 14.47 17.41 4.63
CA ILE A 284 14.41 16.25 5.54
C ILE A 284 14.55 16.73 6.99
N SER A 285 13.50 16.51 7.79
CA SER A 285 13.51 16.81 9.22
C SER A 285 14.46 15.88 9.99
N TYR A 286 15.11 16.39 11.04
CA TYR A 286 15.88 15.53 11.94
C TYR A 286 14.96 14.48 12.61
N GLY A 287 15.34 13.21 12.50
CA GLY A 287 14.58 12.10 13.06
C GLY A 287 13.28 11.77 12.30
N SER A 288 13.20 12.12 11.01
CA SER A 288 12.12 11.68 10.13
C SER A 288 11.88 10.18 10.16
N ASN A 289 10.60 9.82 10.20
CA ASN A 289 10.13 8.44 10.05
C ASN A 289 9.08 8.30 8.94
N LEU A 290 8.55 9.41 8.40
CA LEU A 290 7.82 9.46 7.15
C LEU A 290 8.69 10.10 6.07
N TYR A 291 8.87 9.40 4.96
CA TYR A 291 9.45 9.93 3.73
C TYR A 291 8.43 9.88 2.61
N ALA A 292 8.32 10.96 1.85
CA ALA A 292 7.51 11.06 0.63
C ALA A 292 8.39 11.46 -0.55
N LEU A 293 8.09 10.88 -1.72
CA LEU A 293 8.81 11.08 -2.96
C LEU A 293 7.82 11.29 -4.10
N GLN A 294 8.00 12.38 -4.83
CA GLN A 294 7.13 12.83 -5.90
C GLN A 294 7.89 12.88 -7.23
N ARG A 295 7.24 12.38 -8.30
CA ARG A 295 7.68 12.59 -9.69
C ARG A 295 6.54 13.17 -10.51
N MET A 296 6.88 14.09 -11.40
CA MET A 296 5.96 14.80 -12.29
C MET A 296 6.14 14.27 -13.72
N TYR A 297 5.14 13.54 -14.23
CA TYR A 297 5.26 12.78 -15.48
C TYR A 297 4.42 13.33 -16.63
N GLU A 298 5.01 13.24 -17.82
CA GLU A 298 4.43 13.50 -19.14
C GLU A 298 4.28 12.18 -19.91
N SER A 299 3.05 11.82 -20.25
CA SER A 299 2.67 11.01 -21.42
C SER A 299 3.38 9.65 -21.63
N SER A 300 3.89 9.04 -20.56
CA SER A 300 4.29 7.65 -20.34
C SER A 300 5.03 7.64 -19.02
N PHE A 301 4.67 6.75 -18.09
CA PHE A 301 5.57 6.45 -16.99
C PHE A 301 5.44 5.00 -16.55
N GLU A 302 6.59 4.38 -16.31
CA GLU A 302 6.71 3.11 -15.60
C GLU A 302 7.68 3.36 -14.44
N LEU A 303 7.23 3.08 -13.22
CA LEU A 303 7.97 3.41 -11.99
C LEU A 303 8.17 2.14 -11.18
N ASP A 304 9.38 1.58 -11.30
CA ASP A 304 9.76 0.44 -10.47
C ASP A 304 10.01 0.91 -9.04
N ILE A 305 9.28 0.31 -8.10
CA ILE A 305 9.57 0.41 -6.67
C ILE A 305 9.92 -1.00 -6.21
N TYR A 306 11.12 -1.17 -5.67
CA TYR A 306 11.62 -2.42 -5.12
C TYR A 306 11.73 -2.28 -3.60
N PHE A 307 11.32 -3.31 -2.88
CA PHE A 307 11.73 -3.54 -1.49
C PHE A 307 12.68 -4.74 -1.48
N ASP A 308 13.97 -4.49 -1.25
CA ASP A 308 15.02 -5.51 -1.11
C ASP A 308 15.34 -5.69 0.38
N GLY A 309 14.90 -6.80 0.99
CA GLY A 309 15.29 -7.16 2.37
C GLY A 309 16.68 -7.79 2.45
N ASP A 310 17.28 -7.84 3.65
CA ASP A 310 18.61 -8.44 3.90
C ASP A 310 18.78 -9.82 3.25
N GLY A 311 19.91 -10.01 2.58
CA GLY A 311 20.27 -11.22 1.84
C GLY A 311 19.41 -11.53 0.59
N ALA A 312 18.40 -10.73 0.25
CA ALA A 312 17.55 -10.99 -0.92
C ALA A 312 18.30 -10.72 -2.25
N PRO A 313 18.08 -11.55 -3.30
CA PRO A 313 18.61 -11.25 -4.63
C PRO A 313 17.92 -10.00 -5.19
N ARG A 314 18.71 -8.99 -5.56
CA ARG A 314 18.21 -7.77 -6.19
C ARG A 314 17.70 -8.09 -7.60
N ILE A 315 16.60 -7.45 -7.97
CA ILE A 315 15.88 -7.65 -9.23
C ILE A 315 15.90 -6.33 -10.02
N ASP A 316 15.97 -6.45 -11.35
CA ASP A 316 16.00 -5.33 -12.30
C ASP A 316 14.69 -5.22 -13.10
N SER A 317 14.55 -4.12 -13.85
CA SER A 317 13.31 -3.80 -14.58
C SER A 317 12.90 -4.92 -15.57
N PRO A 318 13.83 -5.52 -16.34
CA PRO A 318 13.59 -6.78 -17.03
C PRO A 318 13.02 -7.87 -16.11
N ALA A 319 13.72 -8.29 -15.05
CA ALA A 319 13.31 -9.37 -14.15
C ALA A 319 12.17 -9.02 -13.15
N LEU A 320 11.62 -7.80 -13.22
CA LEU A 320 10.40 -7.34 -12.54
C LEU A 320 9.20 -7.45 -13.47
N SER A 321 9.23 -6.68 -14.55
CA SER A 321 8.17 -6.70 -15.57
C SER A 321 8.01 -8.15 -16.01
N ALA A 322 9.15 -8.84 -16.18
CA ALA A 322 9.26 -10.28 -16.12
C ALA A 322 9.00 -10.90 -14.74
N GLY A 323 7.72 -11.11 -14.48
CA GLY A 323 7.20 -11.95 -13.40
C GLY A 323 5.71 -11.69 -13.21
N LEU A 324 5.30 -10.46 -13.54
CA LEU A 324 3.92 -10.06 -13.70
C LEU A 324 3.20 -10.94 -14.74
N LEU A 325 3.78 -11.25 -15.90
CA LEU A 325 3.12 -12.13 -16.88
C LEU A 325 3.03 -13.61 -16.44
N ALA A 326 4.07 -14.18 -15.82
CA ALA A 326 4.05 -15.56 -15.33
C ALA A 326 3.07 -15.69 -14.16
N ALA A 327 3.06 -14.76 -13.22
CA ALA A 327 2.10 -14.77 -12.12
C ALA A 327 0.66 -14.49 -12.59
N SER A 328 0.48 -13.57 -13.56
CA SER A 328 -0.80 -13.34 -14.25
C SER A 328 -1.31 -14.59 -15.00
N SER A 329 -0.40 -15.36 -15.60
CA SER A 329 -0.70 -16.64 -16.27
C SER A 329 -0.97 -17.77 -15.29
N ALA A 330 -0.22 -17.85 -14.19
CA ALA A 330 -0.40 -18.82 -13.11
C ALA A 330 -1.70 -18.57 -12.35
N PHE A 331 -2.10 -17.31 -12.16
CA PHE A 331 -3.42 -16.93 -11.66
C PHE A 331 -4.53 -17.44 -12.58
N ASP A 332 -4.42 -17.22 -13.90
CA ASP A 332 -5.41 -17.73 -14.86
C ASP A 332 -5.48 -19.27 -14.89
N GLN A 333 -4.34 -19.96 -14.80
CA GLN A 333 -4.30 -21.43 -14.70
C GLN A 333 -4.93 -21.92 -13.39
N ARG A 334 -4.58 -21.31 -12.26
CA ARG A 334 -5.14 -21.63 -10.94
C ARG A 334 -6.65 -21.42 -10.92
N PHE A 335 -7.13 -20.26 -11.38
CA PHE A 335 -8.57 -19.96 -11.48
C PHE A 335 -9.31 -21.00 -12.32
N LYS A 336 -8.77 -21.37 -13.50
CA LYS A 336 -9.33 -22.44 -14.36
C LYS A 336 -9.39 -23.80 -13.65
N SER A 337 -8.37 -24.13 -12.84
CA SER A 337 -8.32 -25.39 -12.09
C SER A 337 -9.27 -25.44 -10.89
N THR A 338 -9.53 -24.29 -10.25
CA THR A 338 -10.40 -24.18 -9.07
C THR A 338 -11.88 -24.05 -9.46
N PHE A 339 -12.19 -23.38 -10.58
CA PHE A 339 -13.56 -23.10 -11.02
C PHE A 339 -13.84 -23.62 -12.44
N PRO A 340 -13.68 -24.93 -12.72
CA PRO A 340 -13.79 -25.47 -14.08
C PRO A 340 -15.16 -25.20 -14.72
N ASN A 341 -16.26 -25.26 -13.97
CA ASN A 341 -17.60 -24.97 -14.48
C ASN A 341 -17.74 -23.51 -14.97
N ILE A 342 -17.12 -22.54 -14.30
CA ILE A 342 -17.12 -21.13 -14.74
C ILE A 342 -16.43 -20.98 -16.11
N ILE A 343 -15.47 -21.85 -16.43
CA ILE A 343 -14.77 -21.85 -17.72
C ILE A 343 -15.55 -22.57 -18.83
N LEU A 344 -16.39 -23.55 -18.45
CA LEU A 344 -17.15 -24.40 -19.38
C LEU A 344 -18.55 -23.84 -19.72
N GLU A 345 -19.20 -23.18 -18.77
CA GLU A 345 -20.63 -22.83 -18.84
C GLU A 345 -20.89 -21.34 -19.11
N TYR A 346 -19.90 -20.46 -18.87
CA TYR A 346 -20.07 -18.99 -18.90
C TYR A 346 -19.19 -18.31 -19.96
N SER A 347 -19.62 -17.12 -20.42
CA SER A 347 -18.93 -16.31 -21.42
C SER A 347 -17.60 -15.72 -20.92
N ALA A 348 -16.77 -15.20 -21.85
CA ALA A 348 -15.51 -14.55 -21.50
C ALA A 348 -15.68 -13.29 -20.62
N GLU A 349 -16.81 -12.60 -20.73
CA GLU A 349 -17.13 -11.41 -19.92
C GLU A 349 -17.51 -11.81 -18.48
N GLU A 350 -18.34 -12.84 -18.33
CA GLU A 350 -18.69 -13.42 -17.02
C GLU A 350 -17.46 -14.05 -16.34
N GLN A 351 -16.58 -14.71 -17.11
CA GLN A 351 -15.29 -15.22 -16.61
C GLN A 351 -14.34 -14.09 -16.17
N ALA A 352 -14.40 -12.90 -16.78
CA ALA A 352 -13.63 -11.74 -16.34
C ALA A 352 -14.23 -11.15 -15.04
N MET A 353 -15.55 -10.96 -15.01
CA MET A 353 -16.28 -10.51 -13.81
C MET A 353 -16.01 -11.41 -12.60
N ALA A 354 -16.06 -12.74 -12.77
CA ALA A 354 -15.80 -13.69 -11.69
C ALA A 354 -14.37 -13.60 -11.14
N LYS A 355 -13.37 -13.32 -11.98
CA LYS A 355 -11.99 -13.06 -11.55
C LYS A 355 -11.85 -11.74 -10.80
N GLU A 356 -12.50 -10.68 -11.29
CA GLU A 356 -12.47 -9.35 -10.68
C GLU A 356 -13.16 -9.36 -9.30
N MET A 357 -14.30 -10.05 -9.17
CA MET A 357 -15.00 -10.26 -7.90
C MET A 357 -14.11 -11.00 -6.88
N LEU A 358 -13.55 -12.16 -7.25
CA LEU A 358 -12.66 -12.93 -6.39
C LEU A 358 -11.43 -12.10 -5.98
N SER A 359 -10.80 -11.43 -6.94
CA SER A 359 -9.59 -10.65 -6.74
C SER A 359 -9.84 -9.41 -5.87
N SER A 360 -11.01 -8.78 -5.99
CA SER A 360 -11.39 -7.62 -5.19
C SER A 360 -11.82 -8.00 -3.76
N ILE A 361 -12.39 -9.19 -3.56
CA ILE A 361 -12.59 -9.77 -2.21
C ILE A 361 -11.25 -10.02 -1.52
N ILE A 362 -10.29 -10.64 -2.22
CA ILE A 362 -8.94 -10.91 -1.70
C ILE A 362 -8.17 -9.61 -1.44
N GLY A 363 -8.22 -8.66 -2.36
CA GLY A 363 -7.64 -7.31 -2.19
C GLY A 363 -8.35 -6.45 -1.14
N GLY A 364 -9.51 -6.88 -0.66
CA GLY A 364 -10.20 -6.36 0.52
C GLY A 364 -9.71 -6.95 1.85
N ILE A 365 -8.70 -7.83 1.86
CA ILE A 365 -8.10 -8.34 3.11
C ILE A 365 -7.17 -7.28 3.69
N GLY A 366 -7.50 -6.80 4.90
CA GLY A 366 -6.70 -5.86 5.67
C GLY A 366 -6.08 -6.48 6.91
N TYR A 367 -4.92 -5.94 7.31
CA TYR A 367 -4.30 -6.22 8.61
C TYR A 367 -4.38 -4.98 9.49
N PHE A 368 -5.09 -5.14 10.60
CA PHE A 368 -5.41 -4.11 11.58
C PHE A 368 -4.65 -4.40 12.86
N TYR A 369 -4.18 -3.34 13.52
CA TYR A 369 -3.52 -3.41 14.82
C TYR A 369 -3.90 -2.16 15.62
N GLY A 370 -4.17 -2.35 16.91
CA GLY A 370 -4.39 -1.26 17.86
C GLY A 370 -5.52 -1.53 18.85
N SER A 371 -5.75 -0.55 19.72
CA SER A 371 -6.75 -0.59 20.79
C SER A 371 -8.17 -0.44 20.23
N SER A 372 -9.13 -1.17 20.81
CA SER A 372 -10.57 -0.97 20.55
C SER A 372 -11.19 -0.12 21.66
N ILE A 373 -12.24 0.64 21.36
CA ILE A 373 -13.05 1.31 22.39
C ILE A 373 -14.20 0.37 22.79
N VAL A 374 -14.26 0.01 24.07
CA VAL A 374 -15.28 -0.87 24.65
C VAL A 374 -15.81 -0.25 25.93
N ASP A 375 -17.12 -0.04 26.01
CA ASP A 375 -17.80 0.27 27.26
C ASP A 375 -18.15 -1.06 27.97
N ARG A 376 -17.52 -1.31 29.12
CA ARG A 376 -17.77 -2.52 29.93
C ARG A 376 -18.82 -2.29 31.03
N ASN A 377 -19.30 -1.06 31.19
CA ASN A 377 -20.33 -0.69 32.16
C ASN A 377 -21.74 -0.62 31.52
N PHE A 378 -21.81 -0.76 30.20
CA PHE A 378 -23.06 -0.88 29.45
C PHE A 378 -23.78 -2.19 29.79
N ALA A 379 -25.03 -2.08 30.24
CA ALA A 379 -25.97 -3.19 30.39
C ALA A 379 -27.29 -2.78 29.70
N HIS A 380 -28.02 -3.76 29.18
CA HIS A 380 -29.37 -3.58 28.68
C HIS A 380 -30.41 -3.69 29.81
N ASP A 381 -31.58 -3.08 29.59
CA ASP A 381 -32.77 -3.21 30.45
C ASP A 381 -33.28 -4.66 30.60
N TYR A 382 -32.73 -5.60 29.81
CA TYR A 382 -33.00 -7.04 29.86
C TYR A 382 -31.86 -7.87 30.46
N ASP A 383 -30.71 -7.26 30.80
CA ASP A 383 -29.65 -7.94 31.56
C ASP A 383 -30.01 -8.01 33.07
N ASP A 384 -31.06 -7.30 33.48
CA ASP A 384 -31.65 -7.35 34.83
C ASP A 384 -32.64 -8.54 34.94
N ASP A 385 -32.14 -9.74 34.65
CA ASP A 385 -32.84 -11.02 34.85
C ASP A 385 -33.29 -11.11 36.32
N GLY A 386 -34.61 -11.04 36.56
CA GLY A 386 -35.24 -10.80 37.87
C GLY A 386 -35.05 -11.87 38.96
N LEU A 387 -33.81 -12.11 39.37
CA LEU A 387 -33.39 -13.05 40.41
C LEU A 387 -33.47 -12.45 41.82
N LEU A 388 -34.70 -12.15 42.25
CA LEU A 388 -35.03 -11.88 43.65
C LEU A 388 -34.67 -13.08 44.54
N LEU A 389 -33.50 -13.08 45.23
CA LEU A 389 -33.29 -13.96 46.41
C LEU A 389 -32.13 -13.65 47.38
N THR A 390 -31.81 -12.37 47.65
CA THR A 390 -31.32 -11.98 48.99
C THR A 390 -32.03 -10.71 49.44
N GLY A 391 -33.09 -10.86 50.24
CA GLY A 391 -33.85 -9.73 50.74
C GLY A 391 -33.17 -9.03 51.92
N ASN A 392 -33.08 -7.71 51.87
CA ASN A 392 -33.13 -6.83 53.03
C ASN A 392 -33.51 -5.41 52.62
N SER A 393 -34.25 -4.74 53.50
CA SER A 393 -34.50 -3.29 53.58
C SER A 393 -34.92 -2.51 52.32
N GLU A 394 -36.09 -1.91 52.47
CA GLU A 394 -36.55 -0.67 51.83
C GLU A 394 -35.50 0.48 51.92
N ASP A 395 -35.74 1.56 51.17
CA ASP A 395 -34.96 2.81 51.08
C ASP A 395 -33.59 2.75 50.36
N ASP A 396 -33.59 3.02 49.04
CA ASP A 396 -32.58 3.87 48.39
C ASP A 396 -33.14 4.45 47.05
N ASP A 397 -33.45 5.75 47.03
CA ASP A 397 -34.01 6.48 45.87
C ASP A 397 -32.89 7.09 45.00
N GLU A 398 -31.92 6.26 44.58
CA GLU A 398 -30.94 6.62 43.55
C GLU A 398 -31.06 5.70 42.33
N GLY A 399 -31.79 6.17 41.31
CA GLY A 399 -31.81 5.59 39.97
C GLY A 399 -30.44 5.73 39.31
N THR A 400 -29.49 4.85 39.66
CA THR A 400 -28.13 4.85 39.11
C THR A 400 -28.10 4.29 37.69
N ASP A 401 -28.50 5.12 36.73
CA ASP A 401 -28.08 5.02 35.33
C ASP A 401 -26.59 4.63 35.29
N ARG A 402 -26.27 3.41 34.83
CA ARG A 402 -24.89 2.92 34.78
C ARG A 402 -24.10 3.75 33.76
N LYS A 403 -23.50 4.84 34.26
CA LYS A 403 -22.87 5.88 33.44
C LYS A 403 -21.88 5.24 32.47
N ARG A 404 -22.10 5.49 31.17
CA ARG A 404 -21.30 4.95 30.08
C ARG A 404 -19.82 5.26 30.30
N GLN A 405 -18.98 4.22 30.28
CA GLN A 405 -17.55 4.31 30.50
C GLN A 405 -16.80 3.60 29.35
N PRO A 406 -16.82 4.18 28.14
CA PRO A 406 -16.01 3.70 27.03
C PRO A 406 -14.52 3.80 27.38
N GLN A 407 -13.85 2.66 27.45
CA GLN A 407 -12.42 2.54 27.74
C GLN A 407 -11.68 1.94 26.55
N LEU A 408 -10.39 2.25 26.41
CA LEU A 408 -9.52 1.56 25.47
C LEU A 408 -9.20 0.15 26.00
N THR A 409 -9.25 -0.84 25.13
CA THR A 409 -8.70 -2.17 25.40
C THR A 409 -7.18 -2.16 25.29
N GLU A 410 -6.55 -3.26 25.70
CA GLU A 410 -5.25 -3.65 25.15
C GLU A 410 -5.26 -3.62 23.60
N ASP A 411 -4.09 -3.39 22.99
CA ASP A 411 -3.93 -3.51 21.55
C ASP A 411 -4.14 -4.96 21.10
N ARG A 412 -4.85 -5.14 19.98
CA ARG A 412 -5.03 -6.45 19.35
C ARG A 412 -4.78 -6.38 17.86
N GLU A 413 -4.26 -7.47 17.30
CA GLU A 413 -4.08 -7.62 15.86
C GLU A 413 -5.23 -8.39 15.21
N LEU A 414 -5.44 -8.16 13.91
CA LEU A 414 -6.53 -8.78 13.16
C LEU A 414 -6.26 -8.78 11.66
N LEU A 415 -6.18 -9.96 11.05
CA LEU A 415 -6.26 -10.15 9.60
C LEU A 415 -7.72 -10.49 9.22
N THR A 416 -8.34 -9.73 8.30
CA THR A 416 -9.74 -9.93 7.91
C THR A 416 -10.05 -9.31 6.56
N ALA A 417 -10.92 -9.94 5.78
CA ALA A 417 -11.62 -9.26 4.68
C ALA A 417 -12.49 -8.11 5.22
N THR A 418 -12.66 -7.08 4.40
CA THR A 418 -13.51 -5.90 4.67
C THR A 418 -14.73 -5.89 3.75
N PRO A 419 -15.96 -5.60 4.25
CA PRO A 419 -17.17 -5.58 3.43
C PRO A 419 -17.15 -4.59 2.26
N SER A 420 -16.43 -3.48 2.40
CA SER A 420 -16.29 -2.45 1.37
C SER A 420 -15.03 -1.62 1.66
N ARG A 421 -14.19 -1.38 0.65
CA ARG A 421 -12.96 -0.59 0.77
C ARG A 421 -13.22 0.88 1.11
N SER A 422 -14.38 1.42 0.71
CA SER A 422 -14.79 2.80 0.99
C SER A 422 -15.54 2.93 2.32
N PHE A 423 -16.71 2.31 2.44
CA PHE A 423 -17.61 2.50 3.59
C PHE A 423 -17.17 1.77 4.86
N PHE A 424 -16.61 0.57 4.72
CA PHE A 424 -16.32 -0.31 5.85
C PHE A 424 -14.97 -1.04 5.70
N PRO A 425 -13.83 -0.32 5.61
CA PRO A 425 -12.51 -0.94 5.55
C PRO A 425 -12.06 -1.44 6.94
N ARG A 426 -12.90 -2.27 7.56
CA ARG A 426 -12.69 -2.92 8.88
C ARG A 426 -13.43 -4.25 8.93
N GLY A 427 -13.03 -5.13 9.85
CA GLY A 427 -13.73 -6.40 10.06
C GLY A 427 -15.17 -6.21 10.55
N SER A 428 -16.10 -6.99 9.99
CA SER A 428 -17.48 -7.13 10.48
C SER A 428 -17.76 -8.60 10.80
N ILE A 429 -18.19 -8.90 12.02
CA ILE A 429 -18.39 -10.28 12.49
C ILE A 429 -19.42 -11.02 11.64
N GLY A 430 -20.56 -10.40 11.33
CA GLY A 430 -21.60 -11.00 10.50
C GLY A 430 -21.17 -11.23 9.05
N MET A 431 -20.38 -10.32 8.48
CA MET A 431 -19.96 -10.45 7.07
C MET A 431 -18.88 -11.52 6.86
N ARG A 432 -18.03 -11.79 7.87
CA ARG A 432 -16.98 -12.82 7.78
C ARG A 432 -17.53 -14.18 7.39
N ALA A 433 -18.68 -14.58 7.91
CA ALA A 433 -19.30 -15.86 7.57
C ALA A 433 -19.53 -15.99 6.05
N PHE A 434 -19.96 -14.91 5.39
CA PHE A 434 -20.18 -14.84 3.94
C PHE A 434 -18.91 -14.58 3.11
N THR A 435 -17.73 -14.42 3.73
CA THR A 435 -16.45 -14.25 3.01
C THR A 435 -15.50 -15.45 3.14
N TRP A 436 -15.87 -16.44 3.97
CA TRP A 436 -15.16 -17.72 4.13
C TRP A 436 -16.00 -18.93 3.66
N LEU A 437 -17.22 -18.68 3.19
CA LEU A 437 -18.08 -19.61 2.44
C LEU A 437 -17.93 -19.35 0.93
#